data_AF-A0AAE9SF11-F1
#
_entry.id   AF-A0AAE9SF11-F1
#
_cell.length_a   1.000
_cell.length_b   1.000
_cell.length_c   1.000
_cell.angle_alpha   90.00
_cell.angle_beta   90.00
_cell.angle_gamma   90.00
#
_symmetry.space_group_name_H-M   'P 1'
#
loop_
_entity.id
_entity.type
_entity.pdbx_description
1 polymer ?
#
loop_
_entity_poly.entity_id
_entity_poly.type
_entity_poly.pdbx_seq_one_letter_code
_entity_poly.pdbx_strand_id
1 'polypeptide(L)'
;MKKTMITLSMLLLAGVAQAQVPDFSASCPGNIKAHAESGVVSINGKNATVKKFSPTYYEAKSGKTTLSIMNEGGLSISYTVKHGGNGICQTEQAAVASTAQAAYNGSNSQTKPAEKACLKAVAKESGAAQSSLVIDYVAESQAATGVDIKVANDVKLWRCVSDAQGHVQGISRG
;
A
#
# COMPACT_ATOMS: atom_id res chain seq x y z
N MET A 1 51.26 -39.28 19.01
CA MET A 1 49.85 -39.45 19.44
C MET A 1 49.31 -38.05 19.70
N LYS A 2 48.22 -37.49 19.18
CA LYS A 2 46.99 -37.86 18.46
C LYS A 2 46.59 -36.59 17.65
N LYS A 3 46.22 -36.68 16.37
CA LYS A 3 44.82 -36.54 15.85
C LYS A 3 44.16 -35.20 16.26
N THR A 4 43.66 -34.32 15.40
CA THR A 4 43.10 -34.43 14.05
C THR A 4 42.82 -33.02 13.53
N MET A 5 42.99 -32.80 12.23
CA MET A 5 42.44 -31.66 11.50
C MET A 5 40.94 -31.51 11.71
N ILE A 6 40.44 -30.30 11.93
CA ILE A 6 39.10 -29.87 11.50
C ILE A 6 39.21 -28.41 11.01
N THR A 7 39.43 -28.26 9.72
CA THR A 7 39.24 -27.01 8.97
C THR A 7 37.74 -26.85 8.77
N LEU A 8 37.08 -26.03 9.60
CA LEU A 8 35.65 -25.74 9.43
C LEU A 8 35.50 -24.63 8.39
N SER A 9 35.54 -25.02 7.11
CA SER A 9 35.17 -24.16 5.99
C SER A 9 33.67 -23.85 6.10
N MET A 10 33.36 -22.67 6.64
CA MET A 10 32.00 -22.17 6.75
C MET A 10 31.50 -21.82 5.34
N LEU A 11 30.60 -22.65 4.81
CA LEU A 11 29.91 -22.41 3.54
C LEU A 11 29.07 -21.13 3.67
N LEU A 12 29.46 -20.10 2.94
CA LEU A 12 28.63 -18.92 2.67
C LEU A 12 27.49 -19.34 1.74
N LEU A 13 26.29 -19.58 2.28
CA LEU A 13 25.08 -19.56 1.48
C LEU A 13 24.75 -18.10 1.15
N ALA A 14 25.37 -17.56 0.10
CA ALA A 14 24.87 -16.36 -0.55
C ALA A 14 23.56 -16.74 -1.25
N GLY A 15 22.43 -16.48 -0.58
CA GLY A 15 21.11 -16.60 -1.19
C GLY A 15 21.07 -15.74 -2.45
N VAL A 16 20.99 -16.37 -3.62
CA VAL A 16 20.68 -15.68 -4.86
C VAL A 16 19.21 -15.28 -4.79
N ALA A 17 18.93 -14.12 -4.21
CA ALA A 17 17.71 -13.41 -4.53
C ALA A 17 17.83 -13.06 -6.02
N GLN A 18 17.34 -13.95 -6.89
CA GLN A 18 17.13 -13.61 -8.29
C GLN A 18 16.06 -12.51 -8.28
N ALA A 19 16.53 -11.27 -8.21
CA ALA A 19 15.69 -10.09 -8.27
C ALA A 19 15.17 -10.02 -9.72
N GLN A 20 14.12 -10.78 -9.93
CA GLN A 20 13.17 -10.69 -11.01
C GLN A 20 12.34 -9.42 -10.75
N VAL A 21 11.82 -8.81 -11.82
CA VAL A 21 10.92 -7.67 -11.67
C VAL A 21 9.81 -8.08 -10.71
N PRO A 22 9.53 -7.30 -9.64
CA PRO A 22 8.47 -7.63 -8.71
C PRO A 22 7.12 -7.66 -9.44
N ASP A 23 6.23 -8.54 -9.01
CA ASP A 23 4.88 -8.58 -9.56
C ASP A 23 4.09 -7.34 -9.13
N PHE A 24 3.37 -6.73 -10.07
CA PHE A 24 2.59 -5.54 -9.81
C PHE A 24 1.47 -5.34 -10.83
N SER A 25 0.50 -4.54 -10.42
CA SER A 25 -0.49 -3.93 -11.31
C SER A 25 -0.49 -2.44 -11.04
N ALA A 26 -0.44 -1.62 -12.09
CA ALA A 26 -0.42 -0.18 -11.98
C ALA A 26 -1.18 0.50 -13.11
N SER A 27 -1.81 1.62 -12.78
CA SER A 27 -2.46 2.51 -13.75
C SER A 27 -1.74 3.86 -13.77
N CYS A 28 -1.22 4.25 -14.93
CA CYS A 28 -0.59 5.54 -15.13
C CYS A 28 -1.54 6.50 -15.87
N PRO A 29 -1.40 7.82 -15.65
CA PRO A 29 -2.12 8.83 -16.41
C PRO A 29 -2.01 8.61 -17.94
N GLY A 30 -3.05 9.01 -18.67
CA GLY A 30 -3.14 8.76 -20.12
C GLY A 30 -3.61 7.34 -20.48
N ASN A 31 -4.32 6.65 -19.58
CA ASN A 31 -4.87 5.30 -19.78
C ASN A 31 -3.81 4.23 -20.03
N ILE A 32 -2.65 4.36 -19.41
CA ILE A 32 -1.57 3.37 -19.51
C ILE A 32 -1.75 2.35 -18.38
N LYS A 33 -1.98 1.09 -18.73
CA LYS A 33 -2.03 -0.02 -17.79
C LYS A 33 -0.72 -0.77 -17.83
N ALA A 34 -0.10 -0.97 -16.68
CA ALA A 34 1.14 -1.71 -16.53
C ALA A 34 0.90 -2.91 -15.61
N HIS A 35 1.39 -4.06 -16.02
CA HIS A 35 1.27 -5.28 -15.23
C HIS A 35 2.54 -6.12 -15.35
N ALA A 36 3.04 -6.61 -14.23
CA ALA A 36 4.15 -7.54 -14.17
C ALA A 36 3.71 -8.81 -13.45
N GLU A 37 3.95 -9.95 -14.08
CA GLU A 37 3.68 -11.26 -13.52
C GLU A 37 4.82 -12.20 -13.91
N SER A 38 5.39 -12.89 -12.92
CA SER A 38 6.49 -13.84 -13.11
C SER A 38 7.65 -13.22 -13.92
N GLY A 39 7.93 -11.93 -13.66
CA GLY A 39 8.98 -11.15 -14.33
C GLY A 39 8.71 -10.72 -15.77
N VAL A 40 7.55 -11.04 -16.34
CA VAL A 40 7.11 -10.52 -17.65
C VAL A 40 6.36 -9.22 -17.41
N VAL A 41 6.88 -8.12 -17.96
CA VAL A 41 6.20 -6.81 -17.88
C VAL A 41 5.39 -6.55 -19.14
N SER A 42 4.16 -6.12 -18.98
CA SER A 42 3.24 -5.72 -20.05
C SER A 42 2.78 -4.28 -19.87
N ILE A 43 2.63 -3.57 -20.98
CA ILE A 43 2.13 -2.19 -21.07
C ILE A 43 0.97 -2.18 -22.06
N ASN A 44 -0.23 -1.82 -21.61
CA ASN A 44 -1.47 -1.88 -22.37
C ASN A 44 -1.71 -3.26 -23.02
N GLY A 45 -1.41 -4.33 -22.28
CA GLY A 45 -1.55 -5.72 -22.74
C GLY A 45 -0.47 -6.17 -23.74
N LYS A 46 0.54 -5.35 -24.03
CA LYS A 46 1.67 -5.72 -24.89
C LYS A 46 2.92 -5.95 -24.07
N ASN A 47 3.60 -7.08 -24.31
CA ASN A 47 4.87 -7.38 -23.65
C ASN A 47 5.89 -6.27 -23.90
N ALA A 48 6.52 -5.82 -22.82
CA ALA A 48 7.55 -4.82 -22.83
C ALA A 48 8.93 -5.48 -22.80
N THR A 49 9.91 -4.82 -23.41
CA THR A 49 11.32 -5.20 -23.25
C THR A 49 11.82 -4.65 -21.93
N VAL A 50 12.22 -5.54 -21.01
CA VAL A 50 12.75 -5.17 -19.70
C VAL A 50 14.27 -5.09 -19.75
N LYS A 51 14.82 -3.99 -19.26
CA LYS A 51 16.25 -3.81 -18.99
C LYS A 51 16.47 -3.62 -17.50
N LYS A 52 17.29 -4.49 -16.92
CA LYS A 52 17.74 -4.35 -15.53
C LYS A 52 18.93 -3.40 -15.46
N PHE A 53 18.86 -2.42 -14.56
CA PHE A 53 19.96 -1.49 -14.30
C PHE A 53 20.58 -1.73 -12.93
N SER A 54 19.78 -2.14 -11.95
CA SER A 54 20.26 -2.56 -10.62
C SER A 54 19.36 -3.67 -10.06
N PRO A 55 19.68 -4.27 -8.90
CA PRO A 55 18.79 -5.21 -8.21
C PRO A 55 17.42 -4.63 -7.86
N THR A 56 17.33 -3.31 -7.73
CA THR A 56 16.14 -2.57 -7.28
C THR A 56 15.56 -1.69 -8.38
N TYR A 57 16.23 -1.53 -9.53
CA TYR A 57 15.81 -0.64 -10.63
C TYR A 57 15.79 -1.33 -12.00
N TYR A 58 14.65 -1.20 -12.67
CA TYR A 58 14.34 -1.81 -13.96
C TYR A 58 13.65 -0.79 -14.86
N GLU A 59 13.88 -0.87 -16.16
CA GLU A 59 13.08 -0.16 -17.16
C GLU A 59 12.34 -1.15 -18.05
N ALA A 60 11.06 -0.91 -18.30
CA ALA A 60 10.26 -1.69 -19.22
C ALA A 60 9.77 -0.81 -20.36
N LYS A 61 10.06 -1.18 -21.60
CA LYS A 61 9.73 -0.38 -22.77
C LYS A 61 8.77 -1.10 -23.70
N SER A 62 7.69 -0.42 -24.11
CA SER A 62 6.77 -0.89 -25.14
C SER A 62 6.39 0.26 -26.06
N GLY A 63 6.79 0.17 -27.32
CA GLY A 63 6.60 1.23 -28.31
C GLY A 63 7.25 2.56 -27.88
N LYS A 64 6.42 3.59 -27.68
CA LYS A 64 6.85 4.93 -27.25
C LYS A 64 6.86 5.11 -25.73
N THR A 65 6.38 4.14 -24.97
CA THR A 65 6.27 4.23 -23.51
C THR A 65 7.41 3.49 -22.85
N THR A 66 8.06 4.15 -21.90
CA THR A 66 9.04 3.57 -20.98
C THR A 66 8.49 3.67 -19.57
N LEU A 67 8.53 2.58 -18.83
CA LEU A 67 8.29 2.53 -17.40
C LEU A 67 9.62 2.43 -16.68
N SER A 68 9.76 3.19 -15.59
CA SER A 68 10.86 3.10 -14.64
C SER A 68 10.29 2.49 -13.36
N ILE A 69 10.78 1.30 -13.00
CA ILE A 69 10.29 0.48 -11.90
C ILE A 69 11.39 0.42 -10.84
N MET A 70 11.11 0.97 -9.67
CA MET A 70 12.03 1.01 -8.54
C MET A 70 11.43 0.30 -7.33
N ASN A 71 12.22 -0.51 -6.65
CA ASN A 71 11.83 -1.25 -5.46
C ASN A 71 12.83 -1.00 -4.32
N GLU A 72 12.92 0.25 -3.86
CA GLU A 72 13.79 0.67 -2.76
C GLU A 72 12.93 1.23 -1.62
N GLY A 73 12.72 0.44 -0.56
CA GLY A 73 11.83 0.82 0.53
C GLY A 73 10.33 0.85 0.16
N GLY A 74 9.98 0.43 -1.05
CA GLY A 74 8.63 0.38 -1.58
C GLY A 74 8.63 0.37 -3.11
N LEU A 75 7.53 -0.12 -3.71
CA LEU A 75 7.37 -0.16 -5.16
C LEU A 75 6.94 1.20 -5.70
N SER A 76 7.80 1.83 -6.50
CA SER A 76 7.55 3.08 -7.20
C SER A 76 7.66 2.85 -8.71
N ILE A 77 6.66 3.30 -9.45
CA ILE A 77 6.61 3.15 -10.91
C ILE A 77 6.31 4.50 -11.52
N SER A 78 7.16 4.96 -12.43
CA SER A 78 6.92 6.13 -13.25
C SER A 78 6.87 5.76 -14.73
N TYR A 79 6.22 6.60 -15.53
CA TYR A 79 6.12 6.42 -16.97
C TYR A 79 6.64 7.65 -17.70
N THR A 80 7.16 7.43 -18.89
CA THR A 80 7.54 8.46 -19.85
C THR A 80 7.09 8.03 -21.24
N VAL A 81 6.36 8.89 -21.93
CA VAL A 81 6.00 8.69 -23.34
C VAL A 81 6.91 9.57 -24.21
N LYS A 82 7.57 8.98 -25.21
CA LYS A 82 8.41 9.72 -26.15
C LYS A 82 7.56 10.78 -26.89
N HIS A 83 7.92 12.05 -26.72
CA HIS A 83 7.16 13.22 -27.19
C HIS A 83 5.74 13.36 -26.58
N GLY A 84 5.52 12.76 -25.41
CA GLY A 84 4.27 12.88 -24.67
C GLY A 84 4.53 13.29 -23.22
N GLY A 85 3.59 12.96 -22.34
CA GLY A 85 3.70 13.22 -20.91
C GLY A 85 4.57 12.20 -20.16
N ASN A 86 4.91 12.58 -18.94
CA ASN A 86 5.55 11.75 -17.94
C ASN A 86 4.81 11.90 -16.60
N GLY A 87 4.97 10.93 -15.71
CA GLY A 87 4.35 10.99 -14.39
C GLY A 87 4.53 9.70 -13.60
N ILE A 88 3.87 9.64 -12.45
CA ILE A 88 3.88 8.47 -11.56
C ILE A 88 2.65 7.61 -11.84
N CYS A 89 2.84 6.30 -11.84
CA CYS A 89 1.76 5.32 -11.93
C CYS A 89 1.21 5.03 -10.54
N GLN A 90 -0.10 4.91 -10.43
CA GLN A 90 -0.74 4.42 -9.22
C GLN A 90 -0.67 2.90 -9.22
N THR A 91 0.17 2.34 -8.35
CA THR A 91 0.24 0.89 -8.15
C THR A 91 -0.93 0.42 -7.30
N GLU A 92 -1.34 -0.83 -7.41
CA GLU A 92 -2.32 -1.42 -6.49
C GLU A 92 -1.80 -1.41 -5.06
N GLN A 93 -0.49 -1.57 -4.84
CA GLN A 93 0.16 -1.33 -3.54
C GLN A 93 -0.02 0.12 -3.07
N ALA A 94 0.06 1.11 -3.96
CA ALA A 94 -0.21 2.50 -3.66
C ALA A 94 -1.71 2.81 -3.56
N ALA A 95 -2.60 1.99 -4.12
CA ALA A 95 -4.05 2.06 -3.91
C ALA A 95 -4.43 1.46 -2.55
N VAL A 96 -3.72 0.43 -2.09
CA VAL A 96 -3.85 -0.08 -0.71
C VAL A 96 -3.07 0.75 0.30
N ALA A 97 -2.04 1.50 -0.10
CA ALA A 97 -1.34 2.49 0.74
C ALA A 97 -2.01 3.87 0.72
N SER A 98 -2.72 4.25 -0.36
CA SER A 98 -3.63 5.40 -0.35
C SER A 98 -4.93 5.08 0.40
N THR A 99 -5.17 3.80 0.68
CA THR A 99 -6.21 3.37 1.62
C THR A 99 -5.62 2.80 2.92
N ALA A 100 -4.31 2.76 3.07
CA ALA A 100 -3.63 2.74 4.35
C ALA A 100 -3.06 4.14 4.51
N GLN A 101 -3.97 5.14 4.50
CA GLN A 101 -3.60 6.46 4.99
C GLN A 101 -2.83 6.24 6.29
N ALA A 102 -1.64 6.84 6.37
CA ALA A 102 -0.93 6.97 7.64
C ALA A 102 -1.98 7.30 8.70
N ALA A 103 -2.01 6.53 9.79
CA ALA A 103 -3.00 6.68 10.85
C ALA A 103 -3.32 8.16 11.04
N TYR A 104 -4.61 8.52 10.95
CA TYR A 104 -5.06 9.90 11.08
C TYR A 104 -4.29 10.61 12.21
N ASN A 105 -3.48 11.63 11.85
CA ASN A 105 -2.57 12.33 12.78
C ASN A 105 -3.20 13.63 13.31
N GLY A 106 -4.50 13.83 13.10
CA GLY A 106 -5.26 14.97 13.64
C GLY A 106 -5.92 14.68 14.99
N SER A 107 -5.65 13.53 15.60
CA SER A 107 -6.22 13.16 16.89
C SER A 107 -5.76 14.09 18.00
N ASN A 108 -6.71 14.61 18.77
CA ASN A 108 -6.43 15.46 19.92
C ASN A 108 -7.16 14.95 21.17
N SER A 109 -6.95 15.60 22.31
CA SER A 109 -7.54 15.16 23.58
C SER A 109 -9.08 15.17 23.59
N GLN A 110 -9.72 15.97 22.74
CA GLN A 110 -11.17 16.07 22.63
C GLN A 110 -11.77 14.95 21.77
N THR A 111 -11.04 14.47 20.74
CA THR A 111 -11.54 13.42 19.84
C THR A 111 -11.30 12.00 20.36
N LYS A 112 -10.29 11.81 21.23
CA LYS A 112 -9.92 10.49 21.78
C LYS A 112 -11.09 9.66 22.35
N PRO A 113 -12.04 10.23 23.12
CA PRO A 113 -13.19 9.47 23.62
C PRO A 113 -14.05 8.92 22.47
N ALA A 114 -14.35 9.76 21.47
CA ALA A 114 -15.13 9.39 20.29
C ALA A 114 -14.41 8.35 19.43
N GLU A 115 -13.11 8.55 19.16
CA GLU A 115 -12.28 7.61 18.39
C GLU A 115 -12.28 6.21 19.03
N LYS A 116 -12.04 6.13 20.34
CA LYS A 116 -12.03 4.87 21.08
C LYS A 116 -13.40 4.18 21.06
N ALA A 117 -14.47 4.94 21.27
CA ALA A 117 -15.82 4.42 21.28
C ALA A 117 -16.24 3.91 19.90
N CYS A 118 -15.95 4.69 18.86
CA CYS A 118 -16.26 4.36 17.48
C CYS A 118 -15.49 3.15 16.97
N LEU A 119 -14.19 3.01 17.28
CA LEU A 119 -13.42 1.81 16.93
C LEU A 119 -14.01 0.55 17.58
N LYS A 120 -14.46 0.63 18.84
CA LYS A 120 -15.12 -0.50 19.50
C LYS A 120 -16.47 -0.83 18.87
N ALA A 121 -17.24 0.19 18.52
CA ALA A 121 -18.58 0.02 17.98
C ALA A 121 -18.53 -0.53 16.55
N VAL A 122 -17.65 0.00 15.70
CA VAL A 122 -17.41 -0.52 14.34
C VAL A 122 -16.84 -1.93 14.38
N ALA A 123 -15.91 -2.27 15.27
CA ALA A 123 -15.43 -3.65 15.42
C ALA A 123 -16.55 -4.64 15.75
N LYS A 124 -17.47 -4.23 16.65
CA LYS A 124 -18.62 -5.04 17.04
C LYS A 124 -19.60 -5.24 15.88
N GLU A 125 -19.88 -4.18 15.11
CA GLU A 125 -20.86 -4.22 14.03
C GLU A 125 -20.32 -4.91 12.76
N SER A 126 -19.05 -4.66 12.43
CA SER A 126 -18.38 -5.25 11.27
C SER A 126 -17.87 -6.68 11.50
N GLY A 127 -17.78 -7.13 12.76
CA GLY A 127 -17.13 -8.38 13.13
C GLY A 127 -15.59 -8.38 12.94
N ALA A 128 -15.01 -7.23 12.58
CA ALA A 128 -13.58 -7.10 12.35
C ALA A 128 -12.79 -6.99 13.65
N ALA A 129 -11.55 -7.47 13.64
CA ALA A 129 -10.63 -7.26 14.75
C ALA A 129 -10.28 -5.77 14.86
N GLN A 130 -10.20 -5.23 16.08
CA GLN A 130 -9.84 -3.82 16.28
C GLN A 130 -8.48 -3.45 15.68
N SER A 131 -7.54 -4.40 15.63
CA SER A 131 -6.22 -4.24 14.98
C SER A 131 -6.28 -4.10 13.46
N SER A 132 -7.42 -4.42 12.84
CA SER A 132 -7.68 -4.28 11.42
C SER A 132 -8.46 -3.02 11.06
N LEU A 133 -8.75 -2.17 12.05
CA LEU A 133 -9.44 -0.90 11.88
C LEU A 133 -8.44 0.25 11.83
N VAL A 134 -8.64 1.17 10.89
CA VAL A 134 -7.83 2.38 10.75
C VAL A 134 -8.78 3.57 10.73
N ILE A 135 -8.48 4.60 11.52
CA ILE A 135 -9.20 5.87 11.44
C ILE A 135 -8.73 6.59 10.17
N ASP A 136 -9.69 6.86 9.29
CA ASP A 136 -9.49 7.55 8.02
C ASP A 136 -9.58 9.07 8.20
N TYR A 137 -10.62 9.51 8.91
CA TYR A 137 -10.92 10.92 9.12
C TYR A 137 -11.75 11.14 10.39
N VAL A 138 -11.53 12.28 11.06
CA VAL A 138 -12.35 12.74 12.18
C VAL A 138 -12.93 14.11 11.85
N ALA A 139 -14.26 14.19 11.86
CA ALA A 139 -15.03 15.42 11.68
C ALA A 139 -15.46 15.95 13.06
N GLU A 140 -14.86 17.03 13.51
CA GLU A 140 -15.24 17.69 14.75
C GLU A 140 -16.36 18.72 14.49
N SER A 141 -17.44 18.62 15.26
CA SER A 141 -18.50 19.64 15.32
C SER A 141 -18.85 19.91 16.77
N GLN A 142 -19.39 21.10 17.05
CA GLN A 142 -19.82 21.50 18.40
C GLN A 142 -20.90 20.58 18.99
N ALA A 143 -21.63 19.85 18.14
CA ALA A 143 -22.70 18.95 18.56
C ALA A 143 -22.28 17.47 18.62
N ALA A 144 -21.28 17.06 17.84
CA ALA A 144 -20.84 15.65 17.77
C ALA A 144 -19.49 15.52 17.04
N THR A 145 -18.80 14.41 17.31
CA THR A 145 -17.61 13.97 16.59
C THR A 145 -17.97 12.82 15.66
N GLY A 146 -17.77 13.00 14.36
CA GLY A 146 -17.85 11.94 13.36
C GLY A 146 -16.48 11.29 13.17
N VAL A 147 -16.44 9.96 13.12
CA VAL A 147 -15.22 9.16 12.89
C VAL A 147 -15.47 8.24 11.71
N ASP A 148 -14.70 8.43 10.64
CA ASP A 148 -14.66 7.51 9.51
C ASP A 148 -13.58 6.46 9.75
N ILE A 149 -13.97 5.19 9.64
CA ILE A 149 -13.15 4.04 9.96
C ILE A 149 -13.09 3.13 8.74
N LYS A 150 -11.88 2.84 8.31
CA LYS A 150 -11.60 1.82 7.31
C LYS A 150 -11.41 0.47 7.99
N VAL A 151 -12.09 -0.54 7.48
CA VAL A 151 -11.87 -1.95 7.84
C VAL A 151 -10.95 -2.59 6.80
N ALA A 152 -10.00 -3.42 7.23
CA ALA A 152 -9.14 -4.16 6.30
C ALA A 152 -9.96 -4.99 5.31
N ASN A 153 -9.56 -4.97 4.03
CA ASN A 153 -10.25 -5.63 2.90
C ASN A 153 -11.63 -5.05 2.57
N ASP A 154 -11.95 -3.87 3.10
CA ASP A 154 -13.19 -3.16 2.79
C ASP A 154 -12.94 -1.94 1.91
N VAL A 155 -13.81 -1.77 0.92
CA VAL A 155 -13.82 -0.62 0.01
C VAL A 155 -14.69 0.52 0.55
N LYS A 156 -15.60 0.24 1.48
CA LYS A 156 -16.53 1.22 2.07
C LYS A 156 -16.08 1.60 3.47
N LEU A 157 -16.16 2.90 3.77
CA LEU A 157 -15.89 3.43 5.10
C LEU A 157 -17.11 3.22 6.01
N TRP A 158 -16.82 2.93 7.28
CA TRP A 158 -17.79 3.00 8.36
C TRP A 158 -17.78 4.39 8.94
N ARG A 159 -18.95 5.01 9.05
CA ARG A 159 -19.11 6.29 9.71
C ARG A 159 -19.79 6.09 11.06
N CYS A 160 -19.08 6.45 12.11
CA CYS A 160 -19.58 6.47 13.47
C CYS A 160 -19.72 7.90 13.96
N VAL A 161 -20.78 8.20 14.69
CA VAL A 161 -20.99 9.51 15.33
C VAL A 161 -21.05 9.29 16.83
N SER A 162 -20.30 10.09 17.58
CA SER A 162 -20.25 10.06 19.04
C SER A 162 -20.38 11.46 19.62
N ASP A 163 -20.90 11.58 20.84
CA ASP A 163 -20.75 12.80 21.64
C ASP A 163 -19.31 12.96 22.18
N ALA A 164 -19.05 14.10 22.84
CA ALA A 164 -17.75 14.41 23.45
C ALA A 164 -17.34 13.46 24.59
N GLN A 165 -18.28 12.69 25.14
CA GLN A 165 -18.03 11.72 26.21
C GLN A 165 -17.72 10.32 25.66
N GLY A 166 -17.86 10.10 24.35
CA GLY A 166 -17.67 8.79 23.74
C GLY A 166 -18.95 7.96 23.66
N HIS A 167 -20.14 8.55 23.84
CA HIS A 167 -21.39 7.84 23.60
C HIS A 167 -21.71 7.83 22.11
N VAL A 168 -21.68 6.63 21.53
CA VAL A 168 -22.00 6.41 20.12
C VAL A 168 -23.50 6.64 19.88
N GLN A 169 -23.79 7.62 19.03
CA GLN A 169 -25.13 8.05 18.66
C GLN A 169 -25.63 7.33 17.40
N GLY A 170 -24.71 6.87 16.55
CA GLY A 170 -25.07 6.16 15.33
C GLY A 170 -23.87 5.59 14.61
N ILE A 171 -24.12 4.51 13.87
CA ILE A 171 -23.14 3.83 13.03
C ILE A 171 -23.82 3.59 11.68
N SER A 172 -23.10 3.88 10.61
CA SER A 172 -23.57 3.65 9.26
C SER A 172 -22.41 3.21 8.38
N ARG A 173 -22.73 2.58 7.26
CA ARG A 173 -21.78 2.10 6.28
C ARG A 173 -22.05 2.83 4.96
N GLY A 174 -21.01 3.44 4.38
CA GLY A 174 -21.08 4.04 3.05
C GLY A 174 -21.24 3.01 1.93
#